data_AF-A0A821PJJ3-F1
#
_entry.id   AF-A0A821PJJ3-F1
#
_cell.length_a   1.000
_cell.length_b   1.000
_cell.length_c   1.000
_cell.angle_alpha   90.00
_cell.angle_beta   90.00
_cell.angle_gamma   90.00
#
_symmetry.space_group_name_H-M   'P 1'
#
loop_
_entity.id
_entity.type
_entity.pdbx_description
1 polymer ?
#
loop_
_entity_poly.entity_id
_entity_poly.type
_entity_poly.pdbx_seq_one_letter_code
_entity_poly.pdbx_strand_id
1 'polypeptide(L)'
;MGQKESSIHDDSIKSESESDLKTNSNNTIEIQGEWYGEQLLKRCKTVYFDVEAWYKIIQSETFYTEFIPISPSIAQAFINFFKTRYTSEKLLNSNDIQLIASIQNQLKEQIFNSKTNKFHSNGAFIRLSARSPKDGRRIDSQKINQFYEQKLNELQLKYPNEYKSIKGKANMQIIASWYAQFYSLKVTSEIEALNLILSSARVYHDLIQALDCQKVMDNKIANINNIELHNWNNNIIVREWNNSLDPSMEFRCFVYQLNLTAISQYNYYCKYYHLQNDAIIQKIKITIIKYWQEKIQPLLDPWPEKYSNYVIDIGLIENKSTNKYDCIVIEMNPFETTTHPCLFDWTKDNNQLRGQGNEIEIRVQLDYYPYVEDYVEFILDINQCDGKNNSSSDHPAKEPYFIFLDKMKTQLSL
;
A
#
# COMPACT_ATOMS: atom_id res chain seq x y z
N MET A 1 -40.71 42.66 -7.75
CA MET A 1 -42.18 42.67 -7.85
C MET A 1 -42.60 41.22 -7.89
N GLY A 2 -43.16 40.59 -6.86
CA GLY A 2 -44.03 41.07 -5.80
C GLY A 2 -45.10 40.01 -5.56
N GLN A 3 -44.88 39.20 -4.52
CA GLN A 3 -45.86 38.65 -3.56
C GLN A 3 -47.10 37.87 -4.06
N LYS A 4 -47.29 36.67 -3.49
CA LYS A 4 -48.37 36.41 -2.51
C LYS A 4 -48.14 35.15 -1.68
N GLU A 5 -48.42 35.32 -0.39
CA GLU A 5 -48.37 34.35 0.72
C GLU A 5 -49.68 33.55 0.84
N SER A 6 -49.60 32.37 1.48
CA SER A 6 -50.61 31.78 2.41
C SER A 6 -49.97 30.53 3.05
N SER A 7 -49.44 30.59 4.28
CA SER A 7 -50.10 30.38 5.58
C SER A 7 -50.62 28.96 5.88
N ILE A 8 -49.83 28.24 6.69
CA ILE A 8 -50.18 27.42 7.88
C ILE A 8 -51.18 26.27 7.71
N HIS A 9 -50.67 25.03 7.89
CA HIS A 9 -51.36 24.04 8.72
C HIS A 9 -50.36 23.32 9.63
N ASP A 10 -50.71 23.37 10.91
CA ASP A 10 -50.12 22.77 12.10
C ASP A 10 -50.56 21.29 12.13
N ASP A 11 -49.62 20.34 12.21
CA ASP A 11 -49.95 18.94 12.50
C ASP A 11 -49.00 18.36 13.54
N SER A 12 -49.64 18.04 14.67
CA SER A 12 -49.16 17.43 15.90
C SER A 12 -48.14 16.30 15.73
N ILE A 13 -47.03 16.44 16.44
CA ILE A 13 -46.11 15.35 16.79
C ILE A 13 -46.88 14.39 17.71
N LYS A 14 -47.28 13.23 17.16
CA LYS A 14 -47.72 12.10 17.96
C LYS A 14 -46.51 11.47 18.64
N SER A 15 -46.60 11.34 19.96
CA SER A 15 -45.70 10.53 20.77
C SER A 15 -45.85 9.05 20.40
N GLU A 16 -44.84 8.48 19.74
CA GLU A 16 -44.74 7.04 19.58
C GLU A 16 -44.35 6.41 20.92
N SER A 17 -45.19 5.46 21.34
CA SER A 17 -45.08 4.68 22.57
C SER A 17 -43.95 3.65 22.49
N GLU A 18 -43.35 3.35 23.64
CA GLU A 18 -42.24 2.40 23.89
C GLU A 18 -42.50 0.91 23.54
N SER A 19 -43.34 0.58 22.55
CA SER A 19 -43.64 -0.79 22.15
C SER A 19 -42.94 -1.29 20.87
N ASP A 20 -42.20 -0.43 20.15
CA ASP A 20 -41.59 -0.77 18.85
C ASP A 20 -40.10 -1.20 18.92
N LEU A 21 -39.56 -1.47 20.11
CA LEU A 21 -38.14 -1.85 20.29
C LEU A 21 -37.83 -3.35 20.09
N LYS A 22 -38.76 -4.16 19.56
CA LYS A 22 -38.56 -5.62 19.37
C LYS A 22 -38.38 -6.08 17.92
N THR A 23 -38.33 -5.18 16.95
CA THR A 23 -38.26 -5.52 15.50
C THR A 23 -36.92 -5.26 14.82
N ASN A 24 -35.83 -4.93 15.54
CA ASN A 24 -34.55 -4.59 14.91
C ASN A 24 -33.34 -5.50 15.22
N SER A 25 -33.51 -6.58 16.00
CA SER A 25 -32.39 -7.49 16.29
C SER A 25 -31.99 -8.37 15.10
N ASN A 26 -32.97 -8.86 14.33
CA ASN A 26 -32.70 -9.78 13.22
C ASN A 26 -32.01 -9.08 12.04
N ASN A 27 -32.47 -7.89 11.65
CA ASN A 27 -31.82 -7.09 10.60
C ASN A 27 -30.38 -6.71 10.99
N THR A 28 -30.13 -6.41 12.27
CA THR A 28 -28.76 -6.07 12.74
C THR A 28 -27.81 -7.28 12.67
N ILE A 29 -28.31 -8.47 13.01
CA ILE A 29 -27.53 -9.72 12.93
C ILE A 29 -27.23 -10.08 11.47
N GLU A 30 -28.20 -9.92 10.57
CA GLU A 30 -28.06 -10.19 9.14
C GLU A 30 -27.02 -9.26 8.50
N ILE A 31 -27.13 -7.95 8.72
CA ILE A 31 -26.18 -6.94 8.22
C ILE A 31 -24.76 -7.20 8.74
N GLN A 32 -24.61 -7.56 10.02
CA GLN A 32 -23.31 -7.91 10.58
C GLN A 32 -22.74 -9.17 9.92
N GLY A 33 -23.56 -10.21 9.76
CA GLY A 33 -23.16 -11.46 9.11
C GLY A 33 -22.69 -11.26 7.68
N GLU A 34 -23.37 -10.42 6.90
CA GLU A 34 -22.97 -10.06 5.53
C GLU A 34 -21.58 -9.39 5.51
N TRP A 35 -21.36 -8.38 6.36
CA TRP A 35 -20.05 -7.69 6.46
C TRP A 35 -18.89 -8.66 6.71
N TYR A 36 -19.03 -9.55 7.70
CA TYR A 36 -17.98 -10.52 8.02
C TYR A 36 -17.79 -11.56 6.90
N GLY A 37 -18.88 -11.95 6.22
CA GLY A 37 -18.82 -12.79 5.02
C GLY A 37 -18.01 -12.13 3.90
N GLU A 38 -18.20 -10.84 3.64
CA GLU A 38 -17.42 -10.08 2.66
C GLU A 38 -15.93 -10.03 3.03
N GLN A 39 -15.59 -9.83 4.31
CA GLN A 39 -14.20 -9.83 4.76
C GLN A 39 -13.53 -11.19 4.52
N LEU A 40 -14.23 -12.30 4.81
CA LEU A 40 -13.73 -13.66 4.56
C LEU A 40 -13.54 -13.93 3.06
N LEU A 41 -14.51 -13.56 2.22
CA LEU A 41 -14.38 -13.71 0.75
C LEU A 41 -13.18 -12.93 0.23
N LYS A 42 -13.00 -11.69 0.69
CA LYS A 42 -11.84 -10.88 0.32
C LYS A 42 -10.54 -11.53 0.79
N ARG A 43 -10.50 -12.10 2.00
CA ARG A 43 -9.32 -12.82 2.51
C ARG A 43 -8.99 -14.07 1.69
N CYS A 44 -9.99 -14.87 1.31
CA CYS A 44 -9.79 -16.06 0.48
C CYS A 44 -9.13 -15.71 -0.86
N LYS A 45 -9.51 -14.57 -1.45
CA LYS A 45 -8.94 -14.09 -2.71
C LYS A 45 -7.52 -13.56 -2.58
N THR A 46 -7.12 -13.06 -1.40
CA THR A 46 -5.84 -12.37 -1.22
C THR A 46 -4.79 -13.17 -0.46
N VAL A 47 -5.16 -14.20 0.32
CA VAL A 47 -4.23 -14.93 1.20
C VAL A 47 -3.05 -15.56 0.46
N TYR A 48 -3.24 -16.02 -0.78
CA TYR A 48 -2.16 -16.59 -1.60
C TYR A 48 -1.19 -15.53 -2.16
N PHE A 49 -1.53 -14.26 -2.03
CA PHE A 49 -0.77 -13.10 -2.51
C PHE A 49 -0.09 -12.33 -1.37
N ASP A 50 -0.34 -12.72 -0.11
CA ASP A 50 0.50 -12.29 1.00
C ASP A 50 1.95 -12.74 0.77
N VAL A 51 2.91 -11.91 1.18
CA VAL A 51 4.33 -12.17 0.90
C VAL A 51 4.78 -13.53 1.39
N GLU A 52 4.42 -13.93 2.60
CA GLU A 52 4.79 -15.22 3.18
C GLU A 52 4.25 -16.43 2.41
N ALA A 53 3.17 -16.26 1.63
CA ALA A 53 2.60 -17.33 0.82
C ALA A 53 3.45 -17.63 -0.41
N TRP A 54 3.90 -16.59 -1.12
CA TRP A 54 4.69 -16.75 -2.35
C TRP A 54 6.20 -16.67 -2.13
N TYR A 55 6.68 -16.06 -1.03
CA TYR A 55 8.11 -15.78 -0.81
C TYR A 55 8.97 -17.03 -0.91
N LYS A 56 8.54 -18.14 -0.29
CA LYS A 56 9.32 -19.40 -0.34
C LYS A 56 9.40 -19.99 -1.75
N ILE A 57 8.42 -19.71 -2.60
CA ILE A 57 8.35 -20.23 -3.97
C ILE A 57 9.31 -19.44 -4.88
N ILE A 58 9.33 -18.11 -4.74
CA ILE A 58 10.11 -17.22 -5.60
C ILE A 58 11.26 -16.52 -4.87
N GLN A 59 11.79 -17.13 -3.80
CA GLN A 59 12.80 -16.52 -2.93
C GLN A 59 14.05 -16.07 -3.68
N SER A 60 14.46 -16.82 -4.71
CA SER A 60 15.63 -16.50 -5.54
C SER A 60 15.41 -15.31 -6.49
N GLU A 61 14.14 -14.94 -6.69
CA GLU A 61 13.69 -13.97 -7.69
C GLU A 61 13.14 -12.68 -7.05
N THR A 62 13.32 -12.51 -5.74
CA THR A 62 12.81 -11.37 -4.97
C THR A 62 13.82 -10.91 -3.92
N PHE A 63 13.55 -9.77 -3.28
CA PHE A 63 14.42 -9.22 -2.25
C PHE A 63 14.50 -10.16 -1.04
N TYR A 64 15.69 -10.23 -0.42
CA TYR A 64 15.83 -10.93 0.86
C TYR A 64 14.83 -10.38 1.88
N THR A 65 14.14 -11.27 2.59
CA THR A 65 12.99 -10.92 3.42
C THR A 65 13.00 -11.71 4.72
N GLU A 66 12.74 -11.03 5.83
CA GLU A 66 12.50 -11.60 7.15
C GLU A 66 11.10 -11.26 7.66
N PHE A 67 10.57 -12.09 8.55
CA PHE A 67 9.17 -12.05 9.00
C PHE A 67 9.12 -11.99 10.52
N ILE A 68 8.40 -11.00 11.06
CA ILE A 68 8.08 -10.88 12.48
C ILE A 68 6.58 -11.13 12.63
N PRO A 69 6.16 -12.23 13.30
CA PRO A 69 4.75 -12.56 13.43
C PRO A 69 4.01 -11.52 14.29
N ILE A 70 2.85 -11.11 13.82
CA ILE A 70 1.91 -10.28 14.57
C ILE A 70 0.88 -11.24 15.16
N SER A 71 0.60 -11.20 16.46
CA SER A 71 -0.55 -11.92 17.04
C SER A 71 -1.83 -11.08 16.93
N PRO A 72 -3.03 -11.68 17.10
CA PRO A 72 -4.27 -10.90 17.20
C PRO A 72 -4.22 -9.81 18.28
N SER A 73 -3.56 -10.05 19.41
CA SER A 73 -3.38 -9.04 20.47
C SER A 73 -2.49 -7.88 20.05
N ILE A 74 -1.40 -8.13 19.31
CA ILE A 74 -0.54 -7.07 18.77
C ILE A 74 -1.28 -6.26 17.70
N ALA A 75 -2.04 -6.93 16.83
CA ALA A 75 -2.88 -6.27 15.84
C ALA A 75 -3.89 -5.33 16.52
N GLN A 76 -4.56 -5.79 17.58
CA GLN A 76 -5.48 -4.98 18.36
C GLN A 76 -4.77 -3.79 19.04
N ALA A 77 -3.56 -3.98 19.58
CA ALA A 77 -2.77 -2.91 20.16
C ALA A 77 -2.43 -1.81 19.12
N PHE A 78 -2.10 -2.19 17.88
CA PHE A 78 -1.84 -1.23 16.80
C PHE A 78 -3.10 -0.44 16.42
N ILE A 79 -4.26 -1.10 16.37
CA ILE A 79 -5.55 -0.45 16.14
C ILE A 79 -5.89 0.53 17.27
N ASN A 80 -5.72 0.11 18.52
CA ASN A 80 -5.98 0.95 19.69
C ASN A 80 -5.05 2.17 19.70
N PHE A 81 -3.78 1.99 19.33
CA PHE A 81 -2.84 3.09 19.14
C PHE A 81 -3.34 4.05 18.07
N PHE A 82 -3.67 3.54 16.88
CA PHE A 82 -4.09 4.38 15.76
C PHE A 82 -5.35 5.18 16.11
N LYS A 83 -6.35 4.54 16.69
CA LYS A 83 -7.57 5.20 17.16
C LYS A 83 -7.29 6.27 18.22
N THR A 84 -6.52 5.94 19.25
CA THR A 84 -6.19 6.90 20.33
C THR A 84 -5.42 8.12 19.84
N ARG A 85 -4.62 7.95 18.78
CA ARG A 85 -3.77 9.02 18.26
C ARG A 85 -4.38 9.81 17.10
N TYR A 86 -5.17 9.15 16.27
CA TYR A 86 -5.68 9.70 15.01
C TYR A 86 -7.19 9.90 15.00
N THR A 87 -7.91 9.35 15.97
CA THR A 87 -9.33 9.61 16.20
C THR A 87 -9.54 10.17 17.62
N SER A 88 -10.79 10.40 18.01
CA SER A 88 -11.15 10.86 19.36
C SER A 88 -11.30 9.72 20.38
N GLU A 89 -11.08 8.47 19.98
CA GLU A 89 -11.34 7.29 20.80
C GLU A 89 -10.17 6.96 21.74
N LYS A 90 -10.37 6.96 23.07
CA LYS A 90 -9.33 6.61 24.04
C LYS A 90 -9.32 5.11 24.37
N LEU A 91 -8.68 4.31 23.51
CA LEU A 91 -8.67 2.84 23.64
C LEU A 91 -7.33 2.23 24.09
N LEU A 92 -6.23 2.98 23.94
CA LEU A 92 -4.90 2.50 24.25
C LEU A 92 -4.71 2.32 25.76
N ASN A 93 -4.29 1.11 26.17
CA ASN A 93 -4.03 0.78 27.58
C ASN A 93 -2.57 0.34 27.81
N SER A 94 -2.18 0.10 29.07
CA SER A 94 -0.80 -0.25 29.44
C SER A 94 -0.30 -1.55 28.81
N ASN A 95 -1.18 -2.54 28.62
CA ASN A 95 -0.82 -3.79 27.95
C ASN A 95 -0.56 -3.58 26.45
N ASP A 96 -1.36 -2.75 25.77
CA ASP A 96 -1.11 -2.39 24.37
C ASP A 96 0.26 -1.73 24.19
N ILE A 97 0.63 -0.83 25.11
CA ILE A 97 1.93 -0.16 25.11
C ILE A 97 3.08 -1.19 25.26
N GLN A 98 2.92 -2.18 26.14
CA GLN A 98 3.91 -3.26 26.31
C GLN A 98 4.02 -4.13 25.06
N LEU A 99 2.89 -4.47 24.41
CA LEU A 99 2.88 -5.23 23.17
C LEU A 99 3.59 -4.47 22.03
N ILE A 100 3.33 -3.17 21.89
CA ILE A 100 4.02 -2.31 20.90
C ILE A 100 5.53 -2.25 21.19
N ALA A 101 5.92 -2.08 22.45
CA ALA A 101 7.33 -2.11 22.85
C ALA A 101 8.00 -3.46 22.56
N SER A 102 7.26 -4.57 22.71
CA SER A 102 7.78 -5.91 22.38
C SER A 102 8.08 -6.05 20.88
N ILE A 103 7.26 -5.48 20.00
CA ILE A 103 7.53 -5.46 18.55
C ILE A 103 8.75 -4.59 18.24
N GLN A 104 8.88 -3.42 18.87
CA GLN A 104 10.06 -2.58 18.71
C GLN A 104 11.34 -3.34 19.04
N ASN A 105 11.35 -4.09 20.15
CA ASN A 105 12.48 -4.92 20.55
C ASN A 105 12.74 -6.07 19.55
N GLN A 106 11.70 -6.71 19.03
CA GLN A 106 11.86 -7.74 17.99
C GLN A 106 12.48 -7.17 16.71
N LEU A 107 12.01 -6.01 16.25
CA LEU A 107 12.61 -5.29 15.11
C LEU A 107 14.08 -4.99 15.40
N LYS A 108 14.41 -4.48 16.59
CA LYS A 108 15.79 -4.17 16.97
C LYS A 108 16.68 -5.42 16.93
N GLU A 109 16.29 -6.48 17.64
CA GLU A 109 17.13 -7.67 17.80
C GLU A 109 17.24 -8.50 16.52
N GLN A 110 16.13 -8.70 15.81
CA GLN A 110 16.10 -9.59 14.64
C GLN A 110 16.62 -8.92 13.38
N ILE A 111 16.53 -7.59 13.27
CA ILE A 111 16.78 -6.88 12.01
C ILE A 111 18.00 -6.00 12.11
N PHE A 112 18.03 -5.10 13.10
CA PHE A 112 19.05 -4.06 13.18
C PHE A 112 20.30 -4.47 13.97
N ASN A 113 20.17 -5.41 14.91
CA ASN A 113 21.30 -6.03 15.62
C ASN A 113 21.75 -7.35 14.98
N SER A 114 21.09 -7.81 13.91
CA SER A 114 21.35 -9.13 13.34
C SER A 114 22.74 -9.25 12.75
N LYS A 115 23.40 -10.36 13.06
CA LYS A 115 24.74 -10.71 12.54
C LYS A 115 24.77 -10.89 11.02
N THR A 116 23.62 -11.06 10.36
CA THR A 116 23.55 -11.23 8.92
C THR A 116 23.98 -9.98 8.15
N ASN A 117 24.03 -8.80 8.80
CA ASN A 117 24.38 -7.49 8.23
C ASN A 117 23.58 -7.07 6.98
N LYS A 118 22.58 -7.86 6.55
CA LYS A 118 21.87 -7.66 5.27
C LYS A 118 21.06 -6.36 5.24
N PHE A 119 20.56 -5.90 6.39
CA PHE A 119 19.80 -4.66 6.50
C PHE A 119 20.64 -3.48 7.01
N HIS A 120 21.76 -3.75 7.70
CA HIS A 120 22.50 -2.72 8.44
C HIS A 120 23.22 -1.73 7.51
N SER A 121 23.74 -2.16 6.36
CA SER A 121 24.49 -1.27 5.44
C SER A 121 23.59 -0.45 4.53
N ASN A 122 22.46 -1.02 4.08
CA ASN A 122 21.64 -0.42 3.04
C ASN A 122 20.26 0.04 3.52
N GLY A 123 19.87 -0.27 4.75
CA GLY A 123 18.52 -0.05 5.27
C GLY A 123 17.55 -1.17 4.88
N ALA A 124 16.29 -0.98 5.23
CA ALA A 124 15.21 -1.91 4.96
C ALA A 124 13.97 -1.20 4.40
N PHE A 125 13.13 -1.98 3.74
CA PHE A 125 11.75 -1.64 3.40
C PHE A 125 10.80 -2.46 4.28
N ILE A 126 9.80 -1.81 4.87
CA ILE A 126 8.86 -2.44 5.81
C ILE A 126 7.47 -2.49 5.20
N ARG A 127 6.79 -3.64 5.33
CA ARG A 127 5.38 -3.80 4.95
C ARG A 127 4.65 -4.79 5.88
N LEU A 128 3.33 -4.86 5.75
CA LEU A 128 2.57 -6.00 6.24
C LEU A 128 2.45 -7.08 5.16
N SER A 129 1.90 -8.24 5.53
CA SER A 129 1.57 -9.35 4.64
C SER A 129 0.90 -8.88 3.34
N ALA A 130 -0.23 -8.17 3.47
CA ALA A 130 -1.05 -7.77 2.32
C ALA A 130 -0.53 -6.53 1.57
N ARG A 131 -0.08 -5.48 2.26
CA ARG A 131 0.37 -4.24 1.59
C ARG A 131 1.39 -3.43 2.38
N SER A 132 1.99 -2.49 1.65
CA SER A 132 2.98 -1.55 2.17
C SER A 132 2.36 -0.28 2.77
N PRO A 133 2.94 0.30 3.84
CA PRO A 133 2.47 1.52 4.51
C PRO A 133 2.86 2.78 3.73
N LYS A 134 2.45 2.89 2.45
CA LYS A 134 2.86 4.01 1.57
C LYS A 134 2.36 5.39 2.04
N ASP A 135 1.37 5.40 2.93
CA ASP A 135 0.78 6.58 3.59
C ASP A 135 1.34 6.80 5.01
N GLY A 136 2.26 5.95 5.48
CA GLY A 136 2.92 6.10 6.76
C GLY A 136 3.79 7.35 6.81
N ARG A 137 3.92 7.97 7.98
CA ARG A 137 4.71 9.18 8.21
C ARG A 137 6.16 8.82 8.53
N ARG A 138 7.10 9.51 7.90
CA ARG A 138 8.51 9.49 8.29
C ARG A 138 8.73 10.38 9.52
N ILE A 139 9.68 9.99 10.38
CA ILE A 139 10.10 10.81 11.53
C ILE A 139 10.77 12.10 11.05
N ASP A 140 11.68 11.97 10.09
CA ASP A 140 12.43 13.07 9.49
C ASP A 140 11.76 13.52 8.19
N SER A 141 10.83 14.46 8.28
CA SER A 141 10.14 15.03 7.12
C SER A 141 11.06 15.89 6.24
N GLN A 142 12.16 16.42 6.79
CA GLN A 142 13.10 17.25 6.04
C GLN A 142 13.81 16.44 4.95
N LYS A 143 14.13 15.16 5.23
CA LYS A 143 14.69 14.25 4.22
C LYS A 143 13.79 14.05 3.00
N ILE A 144 12.48 14.04 3.17
CA ILE A 144 11.54 13.90 2.04
C ILE A 144 11.69 15.11 1.10
N ASN A 145 11.71 16.33 1.66
CA ASN A 145 11.93 17.54 0.88
C ASN A 145 13.31 17.54 0.20
N GLN A 146 14.35 17.05 0.87
CA GLN A 146 15.68 16.93 0.26
C GLN A 146 15.67 15.99 -0.96
N PHE A 147 15.04 14.80 -0.86
CA PHE A 147 14.93 13.88 -1.99
C PHE A 147 14.12 14.48 -3.14
N TYR A 148 13.02 15.18 -2.83
CA TYR A 148 12.21 15.88 -3.81
C TYR A 148 13.03 16.94 -4.57
N GLU A 149 13.68 17.85 -3.84
CA GLU A 149 14.47 18.94 -4.44
C GLU A 149 15.64 18.39 -5.26
N GLN A 150 16.34 17.38 -4.74
CA GLN A 150 17.43 16.74 -5.46
C GLN A 150 16.94 16.16 -6.80
N LYS A 151 15.83 15.40 -6.79
CA LYS A 151 15.31 14.79 -8.02
C LYS A 151 14.76 15.82 -9.00
N LEU A 152 14.08 16.85 -8.50
CA LEU A 152 13.56 17.93 -9.33
C LEU A 152 14.70 18.68 -10.03
N ASN A 153 15.76 19.03 -9.31
CA ASN A 153 16.93 19.69 -9.87
C ASN A 153 17.65 18.81 -10.91
N GLU A 154 17.80 17.51 -10.64
CA GLU A 154 18.34 16.55 -11.62
C GLU A 154 17.55 16.56 -12.94
N LEU A 155 16.22 16.52 -12.86
CA LEU A 155 15.34 16.52 -14.03
C LEU A 155 15.40 17.84 -14.79
N GLN A 156 15.45 18.98 -14.10
CA GLN A 156 15.58 20.30 -14.71
C GLN A 156 16.88 20.43 -15.52
N LEU A 157 17.99 19.97 -14.94
CA LEU A 157 19.29 19.99 -15.61
C LEU A 157 19.31 19.05 -16.83
N LYS A 158 18.70 17.87 -16.71
CA LYS A 158 18.70 16.86 -17.78
C LYS A 158 17.73 17.19 -18.92
N TYR A 159 16.61 17.84 -18.63
CA TYR A 159 15.53 18.12 -19.59
C TYR A 159 15.04 19.58 -19.53
N PRO A 160 15.92 20.57 -19.74
CA PRO A 160 15.60 21.98 -19.52
C PRO A 160 14.48 22.52 -20.41
N ASN A 161 14.27 21.92 -21.60
CA ASN A 161 13.21 22.33 -22.51
C ASN A 161 11.83 21.88 -22.02
N GLU A 162 11.73 20.70 -21.41
CA GLU A 162 10.45 20.19 -20.88
C GLU A 162 9.98 21.05 -19.70
N TYR A 163 10.93 21.48 -18.86
CA TYR A 163 10.66 22.33 -17.69
C TYR A 163 10.11 23.72 -18.05
N LYS A 164 10.33 24.21 -19.27
CA LYS A 164 9.78 25.50 -19.73
C LYS A 164 8.27 25.45 -19.97
N SER A 165 7.72 24.27 -20.22
CA SER A 165 6.28 24.08 -20.39
C SER A 165 5.60 23.86 -19.03
N ILE A 166 4.36 24.34 -18.90
CA ILE A 166 3.56 24.15 -17.67
C ILE A 166 3.41 22.66 -17.35
N LYS A 167 3.01 21.86 -18.35
CA LYS A 167 2.81 20.41 -18.20
C LYS A 167 4.10 19.64 -17.92
N GLY A 168 5.20 19.99 -18.59
CA GLY A 168 6.49 19.36 -18.35
C GLY A 168 7.04 19.66 -16.97
N LYS A 169 6.93 20.90 -16.49
CA LYS A 169 7.24 21.27 -15.10
C LYS A 169 6.41 20.46 -14.10
N ALA A 170 5.09 20.41 -14.27
CA ALA A 170 4.21 19.64 -13.40
C ALA A 170 4.56 18.15 -13.40
N ASN A 171 4.79 17.54 -14.56
CA ASN A 171 5.24 16.14 -14.66
C ASN A 171 6.54 15.89 -13.89
N MET A 172 7.53 16.79 -13.98
CA MET A 172 8.77 16.66 -13.19
C MET A 172 8.52 16.75 -11.68
N GLN A 173 7.60 17.60 -11.24
CA GLN A 173 7.23 17.70 -9.82
C GLN A 173 6.57 16.42 -9.32
N ILE A 174 5.69 15.79 -10.11
CA ILE A 174 5.12 14.48 -9.76
C ILE A 174 6.21 13.41 -9.71
N ILE A 175 7.11 13.35 -10.70
CA ILE A 175 8.23 12.41 -10.69
C ILE A 175 9.06 12.60 -9.42
N ALA A 176 9.47 13.83 -9.12
CA ALA A 176 10.25 14.13 -7.91
C ALA A 176 9.51 13.71 -6.63
N SER A 177 8.20 13.95 -6.56
CA SER A 177 7.35 13.53 -5.44
C SER A 177 7.33 12.03 -5.26
N TRP A 178 7.22 11.25 -6.34
CA TRP A 178 7.26 9.79 -6.28
C TRP A 178 8.61 9.26 -5.82
N TYR A 179 9.73 9.82 -6.30
CA TYR A 179 11.05 9.41 -5.81
C TYR A 179 11.20 9.74 -4.33
N ALA A 180 10.74 10.92 -3.88
CA ALA A 180 10.77 11.29 -2.48
C ALA A 180 9.94 10.34 -1.61
N GLN A 181 8.74 9.94 -2.07
CA GLN A 181 7.91 8.94 -1.41
C GLN A 181 8.56 7.55 -1.42
N PHE A 182 9.16 7.12 -2.53
CA PHE A 182 9.89 5.86 -2.58
C PHE A 182 10.99 5.82 -1.52
N TYR A 183 11.87 6.84 -1.48
CA TYR A 183 12.93 6.92 -0.48
C TYR A 183 12.43 7.20 0.94
N SER A 184 11.20 7.68 1.13
CA SER A 184 10.59 7.85 2.46
C SER A 184 10.32 6.52 3.15
N LEU A 185 10.14 5.45 2.37
CA LEU A 185 9.86 4.09 2.86
C LEU A 185 11.12 3.34 3.31
N LYS A 186 12.30 3.88 3.02
CA LYS A 186 13.57 3.36 3.53
C LYS A 186 13.72 3.69 5.00
N VAL A 187 13.88 2.65 5.82
CA VAL A 187 14.14 2.76 7.25
C VAL A 187 15.52 2.20 7.60
N THR A 188 16.17 2.79 8.60
CA THR A 188 17.49 2.35 9.10
C THR A 188 17.49 2.06 10.60
N SER A 189 16.32 2.06 11.25
CA SER A 189 16.17 1.68 12.65
C SER A 189 14.78 1.12 12.94
N GLU A 190 14.64 0.44 14.07
CA GLU A 190 13.38 -0.08 14.59
C GLU A 190 12.37 1.05 14.86
N ILE A 191 12.87 2.23 15.24
CA ILE A 191 12.04 3.39 15.55
C ILE A 191 11.41 3.94 14.26
N GLU A 192 12.20 4.10 13.20
CA GLU A 192 11.67 4.52 11.90
C GLU A 192 10.68 3.49 11.33
N ALA A 193 11.02 2.20 11.42
CA ALA A 193 10.16 1.09 10.99
C ALA A 193 8.79 1.13 11.68
N LEU A 194 8.80 1.18 13.01
CA LEU A 194 7.57 1.14 13.80
C LEU A 194 6.76 2.42 13.65
N ASN A 195 7.40 3.59 13.53
CA ASN A 195 6.70 4.84 13.26
C ASN A 195 5.95 4.79 11.92
N LEU A 196 6.57 4.24 10.88
CA LEU A 196 5.96 4.10 9.55
C LEU A 196 4.72 3.19 9.61
N ILE A 197 4.81 2.05 10.30
CA ILE A 197 3.69 1.12 10.50
C ILE A 197 2.54 1.78 11.28
N LEU A 198 2.84 2.32 12.46
CA LEU A 198 1.83 2.82 13.40
C LEU A 198 1.10 4.09 12.93
N SER A 199 1.67 4.80 11.96
CA SER A 199 1.07 6.02 11.40
C SER A 199 0.32 5.81 10.09
N SER A 200 0.31 4.58 9.55
CA SER A 200 -0.34 4.25 8.28
C SER A 200 -1.80 3.85 8.47
N ALA A 201 -2.71 4.56 7.80
CA ALA A 201 -4.12 4.17 7.73
C ALA A 201 -4.29 2.86 6.93
N ARG A 202 -3.41 2.61 5.96
CA ARG A 202 -3.37 1.31 5.25
C ARG A 202 -3.12 0.14 6.21
N VAL A 203 -2.11 0.25 7.08
CA VAL A 203 -1.85 -0.77 8.11
C VAL A 203 -3.07 -0.95 9.02
N TYR A 204 -3.63 0.16 9.49
CA TYR A 204 -4.82 0.16 10.36
C TYR A 204 -6.00 -0.62 9.76
N HIS A 205 -6.37 -0.33 8.51
CA HIS A 205 -7.50 -0.99 7.86
C HIS A 205 -7.25 -2.48 7.56
N ASP A 206 -6.01 -2.89 7.29
CA ASP A 206 -5.70 -4.32 7.07
C ASP A 206 -5.83 -5.11 8.36
N LEU A 207 -5.34 -4.56 9.47
CA LEU A 207 -5.43 -5.23 10.77
C LEU A 207 -6.88 -5.33 11.25
N ILE A 208 -7.73 -4.34 10.95
CA ILE A 208 -9.18 -4.44 11.19
C ILE A 208 -9.76 -5.61 10.41
N GLN A 209 -9.51 -5.66 9.10
CA GLN A 209 -10.01 -6.74 8.26
C GLN A 209 -9.54 -8.11 8.77
N ALA A 210 -8.26 -8.23 9.14
CA ALA A 210 -7.69 -9.47 9.66
C ALA A 210 -8.36 -9.90 10.98
N LEU A 211 -8.60 -8.96 11.91
CA LEU A 211 -9.29 -9.25 13.17
C LEU A 211 -10.78 -9.56 12.96
N ASP A 212 -11.43 -8.94 11.98
CA ASP A 212 -12.80 -9.27 11.62
C ASP A 212 -12.92 -10.72 11.11
N CYS A 213 -11.97 -11.18 10.29
CA CYS A 213 -11.88 -12.59 9.91
C CYS A 213 -11.64 -13.50 11.13
N GLN A 214 -10.76 -13.09 12.06
CA GLN A 214 -10.47 -13.85 13.28
C GLN A 214 -11.70 -14.02 14.19
N LYS A 215 -12.59 -13.02 14.26
CA LYS A 215 -13.83 -13.15 15.05
C LYS A 215 -14.72 -14.28 14.56
N VAL A 216 -14.81 -14.49 13.25
CA VAL A 216 -15.58 -15.61 12.68
C VAL A 216 -14.91 -16.94 13.03
N MET A 217 -13.58 -17.02 12.91
CA MET A 217 -12.81 -18.21 13.29
C MET A 217 -12.97 -18.61 14.76
N ASP A 218 -13.03 -17.63 15.65
CA ASP A 218 -13.22 -17.84 17.09
C ASP A 218 -14.67 -18.24 17.46
N ASN A 219 -15.55 -18.45 16.47
CA ASN A 219 -16.99 -18.65 16.63
C ASN A 219 -17.68 -17.50 17.39
N LYS A 220 -17.10 -16.29 17.38
CA LYS A 220 -17.74 -15.09 17.94
C LYS A 220 -18.82 -14.53 17.01
N ILE A 221 -18.74 -14.88 15.73
CA ILE A 221 -19.70 -14.53 14.67
C ILE A 221 -19.94 -15.78 13.83
N ALA A 222 -21.17 -15.98 13.35
CA ALA A 222 -21.52 -17.11 12.48
C ALA A 222 -20.90 -16.98 11.08
N ASN A 223 -20.38 -18.08 10.54
CA ASN A 223 -19.93 -18.17 9.15
C ASN A 223 -21.12 -18.49 8.22
N ILE A 224 -21.99 -17.50 8.00
CA ILE A 224 -23.30 -17.68 7.34
C ILE A 224 -23.16 -18.26 5.92
N ASN A 225 -22.04 -17.97 5.24
CA ASN A 225 -21.79 -18.40 3.86
C ASN A 225 -20.90 -19.66 3.75
N ASN A 226 -20.57 -20.32 4.87
CA ASN A 226 -19.67 -21.48 4.92
C ASN A 226 -18.35 -21.24 4.14
N ILE A 227 -17.82 -20.02 4.22
CA ILE A 227 -16.59 -19.63 3.51
C ILE A 227 -15.40 -20.32 4.17
N GLU A 228 -14.40 -20.69 3.38
CA GLU A 228 -13.15 -21.24 3.88
C GLU A 228 -12.50 -20.30 4.91
N LEU A 229 -12.07 -20.88 6.04
CA LEU A 229 -11.40 -20.13 7.10
C LEU A 229 -9.88 -20.35 6.98
N HIS A 230 -9.16 -19.25 6.88
CA HIS A 230 -7.70 -19.28 6.86
C HIS A 230 -7.16 -18.93 8.24
N ASN A 231 -6.23 -19.76 8.75
CA ASN A 231 -5.55 -19.48 10.00
C ASN A 231 -4.91 -18.08 10.01
N TRP A 232 -4.88 -17.48 11.19
CA TRP A 232 -4.16 -16.24 11.41
C TRP A 232 -2.70 -16.35 10.95
N ASN A 233 -2.33 -15.53 9.99
CA ASN A 233 -0.97 -15.44 9.47
C ASN A 233 -0.75 -14.01 8.99
N ASN A 234 -0.40 -13.13 9.92
CA ASN A 234 -0.07 -11.74 9.65
C ASN A 234 1.32 -11.45 10.19
N ASN A 235 2.12 -10.75 9.39
CA ASN A 235 3.53 -10.51 9.68
C ASN A 235 3.87 -9.04 9.43
N ILE A 236 4.79 -8.51 10.24
CA ILE A 236 5.62 -7.39 9.83
C ILE A 236 6.75 -7.98 9.00
N ILE A 237 6.90 -7.47 7.79
CA ILE A 237 7.84 -7.98 6.81
C ILE A 237 8.93 -6.96 6.62
N VAL A 238 10.16 -7.42 6.76
CA VAL A 238 11.36 -6.62 6.58
C VAL A 238 12.08 -7.10 5.33
N ARG A 239 12.14 -6.25 4.32
CA ARG A 239 12.76 -6.56 3.03
C ARG A 239 14.02 -5.74 2.84
N GLU A 240 15.00 -6.33 2.17
CA GLU A 240 16.24 -5.67 1.82
C GLU A 240 15.95 -4.41 0.99
N TRP A 241 16.55 -3.28 1.39
CA TRP A 241 16.49 -2.07 0.60
C TRP A 241 17.55 -2.09 -0.50
N ASN A 242 17.13 -2.01 -1.76
CA ASN A 242 18.04 -1.96 -2.90
C ASN A 242 18.11 -0.54 -3.49
N ASN A 243 19.25 0.15 -3.31
CA ASN A 243 19.45 1.51 -3.83
C ASN A 243 19.55 1.58 -5.37
N SER A 244 19.71 0.43 -6.05
CA SER A 244 19.74 0.36 -7.51
C SER A 244 18.36 0.16 -8.14
N LEU A 245 17.33 -0.09 -7.34
CA LEU A 245 15.96 -0.13 -7.84
C LEU A 245 15.48 1.29 -8.17
N ASP A 246 15.14 1.52 -9.43
CA ASP A 246 14.56 2.77 -9.89
C ASP A 246 13.02 2.63 -9.97
N PRO A 247 12.23 3.43 -9.23
CA PRO A 247 10.77 3.33 -9.24
C PRO A 247 10.13 3.64 -10.60
N SER A 248 10.87 4.26 -11.54
CA SER A 248 10.40 4.43 -12.92
C SER A 248 10.53 3.17 -13.79
N MET A 249 11.32 2.19 -13.33
CA MET A 249 11.59 0.91 -14.00
C MET A 249 10.82 -0.24 -13.34
N GLU A 250 9.69 0.06 -12.70
CA GLU A 250 8.73 -0.90 -12.16
C GLU A 250 7.56 -1.11 -13.13
N PHE A 251 7.24 -2.37 -13.43
CA PHE A 251 6.21 -2.76 -14.36
C PHE A 251 5.25 -3.76 -13.73
N ARG A 252 3.96 -3.51 -13.93
CA ARG A 252 2.88 -4.42 -13.54
C ARG A 252 2.57 -5.36 -14.69
N CYS A 253 2.67 -6.65 -14.44
CA CYS A 253 2.49 -7.71 -15.42
C CYS A 253 1.24 -8.53 -15.08
N PHE A 254 0.46 -8.87 -16.09
CA PHE A 254 -0.81 -9.59 -15.95
C PHE A 254 -0.66 -11.00 -16.48
N VAL A 255 -0.99 -11.99 -15.65
CA VAL A 255 -0.93 -13.41 -15.99
C VAL A 255 -2.31 -14.00 -15.87
N TYR A 256 -2.76 -14.67 -16.93
CA TYR A 256 -4.07 -15.30 -16.99
C TYR A 256 -3.94 -16.67 -17.65
N GLN A 257 -4.57 -17.68 -17.04
CA GLN A 257 -4.47 -19.09 -17.44
C GLN A 257 -3.01 -19.52 -17.72
N LEU A 258 -2.11 -19.21 -16.78
CA LEU A 258 -0.69 -19.53 -16.85
C LEU A 258 0.07 -18.87 -18.02
N ASN A 259 -0.46 -17.80 -18.60
CA ASN A 259 0.17 -17.04 -19.68
C ASN A 259 0.31 -15.57 -19.30
N LEU A 260 1.48 -14.98 -19.50
CA LEU A 260 1.67 -13.53 -19.44
C LEU A 260 0.92 -12.88 -20.61
N THR A 261 0.03 -11.93 -20.33
CA THR A 261 -0.90 -11.35 -21.31
C THR A 261 -0.68 -9.87 -21.55
N ALA A 262 -0.22 -9.12 -20.54
CA ALA A 262 -0.05 -7.68 -20.63
C ALA A 262 1.01 -7.17 -19.66
N ILE A 263 1.61 -6.02 -19.99
CA ILE A 263 2.64 -5.33 -19.20
C ILE A 263 2.29 -3.84 -19.17
N SER A 264 2.24 -3.23 -17.99
CA SER A 264 2.02 -1.80 -17.80
C SER A 264 3.18 -1.17 -17.05
N GLN A 265 3.60 0.03 -17.43
CA GLN A 265 4.33 0.92 -16.51
C GLN A 265 3.53 1.04 -15.20
N TYR A 266 4.19 0.85 -14.06
CA TYR A 266 3.50 0.86 -12.76
C TYR A 266 2.99 2.25 -12.41
N ASN A 267 3.89 3.23 -12.39
CA ASN A 267 3.54 4.62 -12.11
C ASN A 267 3.07 5.33 -13.37
N TYR A 268 1.83 5.07 -13.76
CA TYR A 268 1.22 5.58 -14.98
C TYR A 268 0.87 7.09 -14.95
N TYR A 269 0.98 7.75 -13.79
CA TYR A 269 0.80 9.20 -13.69
C TYR A 269 1.97 10.00 -14.30
N CYS A 270 3.12 9.36 -14.49
CA CYS A 270 4.34 10.03 -14.93
C CYS A 270 4.70 9.68 -16.38
N LYS A 271 4.92 10.71 -17.19
CA LYS A 271 5.66 10.56 -18.44
C LYS A 271 7.16 10.49 -18.12
N TYR A 272 7.73 9.29 -18.08
CA TYR A 272 9.17 9.12 -17.88
C TYR A 272 9.94 9.28 -19.19
N TYR A 273 10.83 10.27 -19.25
CA TYR A 273 11.52 10.65 -20.48
C TYR A 273 12.37 9.54 -21.12
N HIS A 274 12.91 8.60 -20.33
CA HIS A 274 13.67 7.46 -20.87
C HIS A 274 12.77 6.33 -21.40
N LEU A 275 11.47 6.33 -21.07
CA LEU A 275 10.46 5.41 -21.59
C LEU A 275 9.70 5.99 -22.81
N GLN A 276 10.30 6.96 -23.51
CA GLN A 276 9.70 7.59 -24.71
C GLN A 276 10.33 7.08 -26.02
N ASN A 277 11.18 6.06 -25.93
CA ASN A 277 11.87 5.47 -27.06
C ASN A 277 11.36 4.04 -27.29
N ASP A 278 10.78 3.79 -28.46
CA ASP A 278 10.17 2.51 -28.82
C ASP A 278 11.16 1.34 -28.71
N ALA A 279 12.42 1.53 -29.10
CA ALA A 279 13.42 0.47 -29.00
C ALA A 279 13.71 0.12 -27.52
N ILE A 280 13.70 1.10 -26.62
CA ILE A 280 13.84 0.87 -25.17
C ILE A 280 12.61 0.13 -24.64
N ILE A 281 11.40 0.56 -25.00
CA ILE A 281 10.15 -0.07 -24.58
C ILE A 281 10.11 -1.54 -25.05
N GLN A 282 10.49 -1.82 -26.30
CA GLN A 282 10.55 -3.19 -26.82
C GLN A 282 11.64 -4.03 -26.13
N LYS A 283 12.81 -3.45 -25.84
CA LYS A 283 13.86 -4.12 -25.05
C LYS A 283 13.33 -4.52 -23.67
N ILE A 284 12.60 -3.63 -22.99
CA ILE A 284 11.98 -3.90 -21.69
C ILE A 284 10.94 -5.02 -21.81
N LYS A 285 10.01 -4.93 -22.77
CA LYS A 285 9.00 -5.95 -23.05
C LYS A 285 9.62 -7.34 -23.20
N ILE A 286 10.61 -7.47 -24.08
CA ILE A 286 11.30 -8.76 -24.34
C ILE A 286 12.02 -9.25 -23.08
N THR A 287 12.65 -8.35 -22.32
CA THR A 287 13.37 -8.70 -21.10
C THR A 287 12.42 -9.27 -20.05
N ILE A 288 11.28 -8.61 -19.82
CA ILE A 288 10.25 -9.07 -18.87
C ILE A 288 9.64 -10.39 -19.30
N ILE A 289 9.27 -10.54 -20.59
CA ILE A 289 8.70 -11.79 -21.12
C ILE A 289 9.67 -12.95 -20.89
N LYS A 290 10.93 -12.77 -21.28
CA LYS A 290 11.96 -13.79 -21.13
C LYS A 290 12.18 -14.14 -19.66
N TYR A 291 12.31 -13.13 -18.80
CA TYR A 291 12.46 -13.33 -17.37
C TYR A 291 11.28 -14.12 -16.77
N TRP A 292 10.05 -13.73 -17.10
CA TRP A 292 8.87 -14.43 -16.61
C TRP A 292 8.84 -15.89 -17.08
N GLN A 293 9.06 -16.15 -18.37
CA GLN A 293 9.06 -17.51 -18.93
C GLN A 293 10.16 -18.40 -18.36
N GLU A 294 11.38 -17.86 -18.17
CA GLU A 294 12.54 -18.66 -17.78
C GLU A 294 12.71 -18.79 -16.27
N LYS A 295 12.20 -17.84 -15.48
CA LYS A 295 12.45 -17.75 -14.03
C LYS A 295 11.19 -17.86 -13.18
N ILE A 296 10.12 -17.19 -13.56
CA ILE A 296 8.93 -17.08 -12.71
C ILE A 296 7.93 -18.19 -12.98
N GLN A 297 7.57 -18.39 -14.26
CA GLN A 297 6.60 -19.38 -14.69
C GLN A 297 6.96 -20.80 -14.18
N PRO A 298 8.20 -21.31 -14.31
CA PRO A 298 8.54 -22.65 -13.83
C PRO A 298 8.41 -22.83 -12.31
N LEU A 299 8.47 -21.74 -11.54
CA LEU A 299 8.32 -21.78 -10.08
C LEU A 299 6.85 -21.80 -9.64
N LEU A 300 5.97 -21.15 -10.42
CA LEU A 300 4.55 -21.00 -10.09
C LEU A 300 3.64 -22.05 -10.75
N ASP A 301 4.02 -22.58 -11.92
CA ASP A 301 3.30 -23.63 -12.65
C ASP A 301 2.98 -24.89 -11.82
N PRO A 302 3.81 -25.34 -10.85
CA PRO A 302 3.47 -26.44 -9.96
C PRO A 302 2.28 -26.19 -9.02
N TRP A 303 1.77 -24.96 -8.95
CA TRP A 303 0.70 -24.51 -8.04
C TRP A 303 -0.46 -23.85 -8.81
N PRO A 304 -1.03 -24.51 -9.83
CA PRO A 304 -2.01 -23.89 -10.73
C PRO A 304 -3.30 -23.50 -10.02
N GLU A 305 -3.65 -24.17 -8.91
CA GLU A 305 -4.82 -23.85 -8.09
C GLU A 305 -4.71 -22.49 -7.37
N LYS A 306 -3.48 -21.97 -7.20
CA LYS A 306 -3.20 -20.67 -6.57
C LYS A 306 -2.78 -19.61 -7.59
N TYR A 307 -2.03 -20.02 -8.62
CA TYR A 307 -1.33 -19.10 -9.51
C TYR A 307 -1.64 -19.30 -10.99
N SER A 308 -2.86 -19.74 -11.34
CA SER A 308 -3.31 -19.69 -12.74
C SER A 308 -3.55 -18.27 -13.24
N ASN A 309 -4.01 -17.37 -12.36
CA ASN A 309 -4.34 -15.98 -12.68
C ASN A 309 -3.78 -15.07 -11.59
N TYR A 310 -2.87 -14.18 -11.94
CA TYR A 310 -2.28 -13.25 -10.98
C TYR A 310 -1.76 -11.98 -11.67
N VAL A 311 -1.45 -10.99 -10.86
CA VAL A 311 -0.73 -9.79 -11.26
C VAL A 311 0.60 -9.78 -10.53
N ILE A 312 1.69 -9.48 -11.22
CA ILE A 312 3.05 -9.47 -10.65
C ILE A 312 3.75 -8.16 -11.00
N ASP A 313 4.28 -7.49 -9.99
CA ASP A 313 5.06 -6.27 -10.15
C ASP A 313 6.55 -6.65 -10.24
N ILE A 314 7.19 -6.27 -11.33
CA ILE A 314 8.58 -6.60 -11.67
C ILE A 314 9.39 -5.30 -11.79
N GLY A 315 10.48 -5.21 -11.05
CA GLY A 315 11.48 -4.16 -11.16
C GLY A 315 12.59 -4.56 -12.11
N LEU A 316 13.10 -3.59 -12.88
CA LEU A 316 14.30 -3.74 -13.70
C LEU A 316 15.43 -2.93 -13.09
N ILE A 317 16.53 -3.62 -12.78
CA ILE A 317 17.76 -3.04 -12.23
C ILE A 317 18.80 -2.99 -13.35
N GLU A 318 19.23 -1.78 -13.71
CA GLU A 318 20.23 -1.61 -14.76
C GLU A 318 21.61 -2.05 -14.28
N ASN A 319 22.16 -3.05 -14.96
CA ASN A 319 23.53 -3.50 -14.78
C ASN A 319 24.46 -2.67 -15.67
N LYS A 320 25.04 -1.62 -15.09
CA LYS A 320 25.87 -0.64 -15.83
C LYS A 320 27.08 -1.23 -16.54
N SER A 321 27.64 -2.36 -16.07
CA SER A 321 28.81 -2.98 -16.71
C SER A 321 28.44 -3.79 -17.94
N THR A 322 27.22 -4.35 -17.99
CA THR A 322 26.76 -5.19 -19.10
C THR A 322 25.73 -4.50 -20.01
N ASN A 323 25.20 -3.34 -19.59
CA ASN A 323 24.10 -2.63 -20.25
C ASN A 323 22.84 -3.51 -20.43
N LYS A 324 22.63 -4.44 -19.49
CA LYS A 324 21.46 -5.31 -19.39
C LYS A 324 20.62 -4.94 -18.17
N TYR A 325 19.38 -5.40 -18.16
CA TYR A 325 18.54 -5.31 -16.98
C TYR A 325 18.50 -6.66 -16.27
N ASP A 326 18.77 -6.64 -14.98
CA ASP A 326 18.42 -7.72 -14.08
C ASP A 326 16.98 -7.48 -13.60
N CYS A 327 16.16 -8.53 -13.56
CA CYS A 327 14.77 -8.43 -13.12
C CYS A 327 14.62 -8.92 -11.68
N ILE A 328 13.66 -8.35 -10.97
CA ILE A 328 13.32 -8.76 -9.60
C ILE A 328 11.83 -8.61 -9.35
N VAL A 329 11.23 -9.60 -8.67
CA VAL A 329 9.83 -9.54 -8.24
C VAL A 329 9.70 -8.63 -7.03
N ILE A 330 8.85 -7.61 -7.17
CA ILE A 330 8.52 -6.65 -6.12
C ILE A 330 7.30 -7.13 -5.33
N GLU A 331 6.21 -7.50 -6.02
CA GLU A 331 4.94 -7.83 -5.39
C GLU A 331 4.12 -8.79 -6.26
N MET A 332 3.30 -9.64 -5.63
CA MET A 332 2.25 -10.41 -6.31
C MET A 332 0.88 -9.97 -5.78
N ASN A 333 -0.11 -9.93 -6.67
CA ASN A 333 -1.46 -9.49 -6.40
C ASN A 333 -2.47 -10.42 -7.09
N PRO A 334 -3.71 -10.51 -6.60
CA PRO A 334 -4.76 -11.26 -7.29
C PRO A 334 -5.09 -10.62 -8.64
N PHE A 335 -5.46 -11.46 -9.61
CA PHE A 335 -6.04 -11.03 -10.90
C PHE A 335 -7.52 -10.65 -10.71
N GLU A 336 -7.74 -9.50 -10.07
CA GLU A 336 -9.05 -9.03 -9.64
C GLU A 336 -9.14 -7.51 -9.74
N THR A 337 -10.36 -6.97 -9.81
CA THR A 337 -10.59 -5.51 -9.91
C THR A 337 -10.12 -4.72 -8.69
N THR A 338 -9.85 -5.39 -7.58
CA THR A 338 -9.21 -4.78 -6.39
C THR A 338 -7.74 -4.43 -6.62
N THR A 339 -7.10 -5.01 -7.62
CA THR A 339 -5.72 -4.70 -8.03
C THR A 339 -5.76 -3.61 -9.09
N HIS A 340 -5.07 -2.49 -8.87
CA HIS A 340 -5.09 -1.38 -9.82
C HIS A 340 -4.54 -1.80 -11.21
N PRO A 341 -5.25 -1.58 -12.33
CA PRO A 341 -4.82 -2.06 -13.65
C PRO A 341 -3.76 -1.18 -14.34
N CYS A 342 -3.37 -0.06 -13.71
CA CYS A 342 -2.40 0.92 -14.22
C CYS A 342 -2.87 1.52 -15.57
N LEU A 343 -2.17 1.28 -16.68
CA LEU A 343 -2.53 1.77 -18.02
C LEU A 343 -3.58 0.91 -18.74
N PHE A 344 -4.04 -0.16 -18.10
CA PHE A 344 -5.17 -0.94 -18.57
C PHE A 344 -6.45 -0.57 -17.79
N ASP A 345 -7.58 -1.02 -18.29
CA ASP A 345 -8.89 -0.92 -17.65
C ASP A 345 -9.50 -2.32 -17.59
N TRP A 346 -9.87 -2.78 -16.39
CA TRP A 346 -10.41 -4.13 -16.18
C TRP A 346 -11.64 -4.45 -17.03
N THR A 347 -12.42 -3.44 -17.42
CA THR A 347 -13.62 -3.61 -18.22
C THR A 347 -13.30 -3.48 -19.70
N LYS A 348 -12.62 -2.41 -20.11
CA LYS A 348 -12.36 -2.12 -21.53
C LYS A 348 -11.29 -3.04 -22.13
N ASP A 349 -10.29 -3.42 -21.34
CA ASP A 349 -9.17 -4.25 -21.77
C ASP A 349 -9.32 -5.72 -21.32
N ASN A 350 -10.50 -6.14 -20.88
CA ASN A 350 -10.73 -7.50 -20.35
C ASN A 350 -10.22 -8.59 -21.31
N ASN A 351 -10.43 -8.43 -22.62
CA ASN A 351 -9.98 -9.38 -23.62
C ASN A 351 -8.44 -9.44 -23.69
N GLN A 352 -7.76 -8.29 -23.67
CA GLN A 352 -6.29 -8.23 -23.65
C GLN A 352 -5.73 -8.83 -22.35
N LEU A 353 -6.27 -8.44 -21.20
CA LEU A 353 -5.83 -8.93 -19.89
C LEU A 353 -6.01 -10.45 -19.74
N ARG A 354 -7.00 -11.04 -20.41
CA ARG A 354 -7.26 -12.49 -20.44
C ARG A 354 -6.62 -13.22 -21.62
N GLY A 355 -5.70 -12.58 -22.34
CA GLY A 355 -4.93 -13.24 -23.41
C GLY A 355 -5.73 -13.56 -24.66
N GLN A 356 -6.87 -12.90 -24.88
CA GLN A 356 -7.62 -12.98 -26.14
C GLN A 356 -7.06 -12.00 -27.20
N GLY A 357 -6.03 -11.22 -26.86
CA GLY A 357 -5.24 -10.46 -27.81
C GLY A 357 -4.29 -11.36 -28.60
N ASN A 358 -3.85 -10.89 -29.77
CA ASN A 358 -2.94 -11.64 -30.64
C ASN A 358 -1.49 -11.67 -30.11
N GLU A 359 -1.13 -10.74 -29.21
CA GLU A 359 0.21 -10.63 -28.62
C GLU A 359 0.17 -10.06 -27.20
N ILE A 360 1.27 -10.23 -26.47
CA ILE A 360 1.49 -9.58 -25.16
C ILE A 360 1.62 -8.08 -25.42
N GLU A 361 0.73 -7.25 -24.85
CA GLU A 361 0.79 -5.79 -25.01
C GLU A 361 1.67 -5.15 -23.91
N ILE A 362 2.49 -4.16 -24.26
CA ILE A 362 3.15 -3.27 -23.29
C ILE A 362 2.60 -1.85 -23.42
N ARG A 363 2.16 -1.26 -22.31
CA ARG A 363 1.73 0.14 -22.24
C ARG A 363 2.67 0.95 -21.34
N VAL A 364 3.07 2.11 -21.84
CA VAL A 364 3.83 3.13 -21.11
C VAL A 364 3.17 4.49 -21.29
N GLN A 365 3.36 5.41 -20.34
CA GLN A 365 2.77 6.74 -20.40
C GLN A 365 3.58 7.62 -21.37
N LEU A 366 3.06 7.78 -22.60
CA LEU A 366 3.71 8.56 -23.68
C LEU A 366 3.39 10.06 -23.61
N ASP A 367 2.22 10.40 -23.06
CA ASP A 367 1.75 11.77 -22.96
C ASP A 367 1.80 12.29 -21.53
N TYR A 368 1.69 13.61 -21.36
CA TYR A 368 1.46 14.16 -20.04
C TYR A 368 0.13 13.67 -19.49
N TYR A 369 0.11 13.29 -18.21
CA TYR A 369 -1.13 12.91 -17.55
C TYR A 369 -2.16 14.05 -17.67
N PRO A 370 -3.44 13.76 -17.97
CA PRO A 370 -4.45 14.79 -18.07
C PRO A 370 -4.51 15.64 -16.79
N TYR A 371 -4.46 16.96 -16.94
CA TYR A 371 -4.53 17.92 -15.81
C TYR A 371 -3.43 17.70 -14.76
N VAL A 372 -2.23 17.30 -15.21
CA VAL A 372 -1.08 17.05 -14.35
C VAL A 372 -0.73 18.24 -13.45
N GLU A 373 -0.91 19.46 -13.95
CA GLU A 373 -0.75 20.72 -13.23
C GLU A 373 -1.67 20.84 -12.01
N ASP A 374 -2.97 20.59 -12.18
CA ASP A 374 -3.97 20.68 -11.12
C ASP A 374 -3.74 19.60 -10.05
N TYR A 375 -3.31 18.40 -10.49
CA TYR A 375 -2.99 17.31 -9.58
C TYR A 375 -1.75 17.62 -8.71
N VAL A 376 -0.71 18.24 -9.30
CA VAL A 376 0.45 18.71 -8.53
C VAL A 376 0.05 19.78 -7.53
N GLU A 377 -0.77 20.75 -7.95
CA GLU A 377 -1.25 21.79 -7.06
C GLU A 377 -1.98 21.20 -5.85
N PHE A 378 -2.88 20.24 -6.09
CA PHE A 378 -3.58 19.51 -5.03
C PHE A 378 -2.63 18.78 -4.08
N ILE A 379 -1.64 18.05 -4.60
CA ILE A 379 -0.64 17.35 -3.75
C ILE A 379 0.15 18.35 -2.91
N LEU A 380 0.62 19.43 -3.53
CA LEU A 380 1.39 20.46 -2.84
C LEU A 380 0.55 21.19 -1.80
N ASP A 381 -0.74 21.42 -2.06
CA ASP A 381 -1.66 22.03 -1.11
C ASP A 381 -1.93 21.11 0.09
N ILE A 382 -2.16 19.81 -0.12
CA ILE A 382 -2.26 18.83 0.97
C ILE A 382 -0.99 18.84 1.83
N ASN A 383 0.18 18.78 1.19
CA ASN A 383 1.46 18.77 1.90
C ASN A 383 1.74 20.10 2.63
N GLN A 384 1.29 21.22 2.08
CA GLN A 384 1.37 22.53 2.72
C GLN A 384 0.35 22.70 3.85
N CYS A 385 -0.84 22.13 3.75
CA CYS A 385 -1.82 22.11 4.83
C CYS A 385 -1.29 21.33 6.03
N ASP A 386 -0.56 20.24 5.80
CA ASP A 386 0.18 19.51 6.84
C ASP A 386 1.34 20.34 7.43
N GLY A 387 1.84 21.36 6.72
CA GLY A 387 2.94 22.24 7.13
C GLY A 387 2.53 23.57 7.79
N LYS A 388 1.49 24.23 7.28
CA LYS A 388 1.02 25.58 7.68
C LYS A 388 0.01 25.54 8.83
N ASN A 389 -0.70 24.44 9.04
CA ASN A 389 -1.49 24.25 10.26
C ASN A 389 -0.62 23.94 11.50
N ASN A 390 0.70 23.82 11.35
CA ASN A 390 1.61 23.68 12.50
C ASN A 390 1.90 25.01 13.23
N SER A 391 1.41 26.15 12.73
CA SER A 391 1.47 27.43 13.46
C SER A 391 0.15 27.84 14.12
N SER A 392 -0.96 27.11 13.88
CA SER A 392 -2.13 27.24 14.75
C SER A 392 -1.94 26.30 15.94
N SER A 393 -2.31 26.76 17.13
CA SER A 393 -2.26 25.99 18.39
C SER A 393 -3.07 24.70 18.36
N ASP A 394 -3.84 24.45 17.30
CA ASP A 394 -4.95 23.50 17.32
C ASP A 394 -4.57 22.14 16.69
N HIS A 395 -3.54 22.08 15.83
CA HIS A 395 -3.05 20.83 15.23
C HIS A 395 -1.51 20.79 15.10
N PRO A 396 -0.76 20.72 16.22
CA PRO A 396 0.69 20.57 16.16
C PRO A 396 1.09 19.31 15.39
N ALA A 397 2.20 19.39 14.65
CA ALA A 397 2.81 18.25 13.96
C ALA A 397 2.86 17.06 14.92
N LYS A 398 2.17 15.98 14.56
CA LYS A 398 2.01 14.84 15.47
C LYS A 398 3.37 14.26 15.81
N GLU A 399 3.80 14.47 17.04
CA GLU A 399 5.08 14.02 17.59
C GLU A 399 5.36 12.54 17.34
N PRO A 400 6.61 12.06 17.22
CA PRO A 400 6.91 10.64 17.02
C PRO A 400 6.17 9.69 17.98
N TYR A 401 5.87 8.47 17.52
CA TYR A 401 5.03 7.53 18.29
C TYR A 401 5.53 7.31 19.73
N PHE A 402 6.84 7.24 19.95
CA PHE A 402 7.43 6.97 21.26
C PHE A 402 7.18 8.11 22.26
N ILE A 403 7.20 9.37 21.80
CA ILE A 403 6.88 10.52 22.67
C ILE A 403 5.42 10.45 23.10
N PHE A 404 4.53 10.11 22.17
CA PHE A 404 3.11 9.92 22.47
C PHE A 404 2.88 8.76 23.44
N LEU A 405 3.54 7.61 23.23
CA LEU A 405 3.45 6.46 24.14
C LEU A 405 3.92 6.81 25.56
N ASP A 406 5.01 7.58 25.71
CA ASP A 406 5.52 7.96 27.03
C ASP A 406 4.57 8.91 27.77
N LYS A 407 3.88 9.81 27.05
CA LYS A 407 2.79 10.62 27.61
C LYS A 407 1.63 9.74 28.08
N MET A 408 1.22 8.77 27.27
CA MET A 408 0.14 7.84 27.61
C MET A 408 0.48 6.97 28.83
N LYS A 409 1.73 6.49 28.94
CA LYS A 409 2.20 5.75 30.14
C LYS A 409 2.06 6.59 31.41
N THR A 410 2.43 7.87 31.33
CA THR A 410 2.31 8.80 32.47
C THR A 410 0.85 9.00 32.87
N GLN A 411 -0.05 9.16 31.89
CA GLN A 411 -1.48 9.33 32.13
C GLN A 411 -2.16 8.06 32.68
N LEU A 412 -1.72 6.88 32.26
CA LEU A 412 -2.28 5.59 32.73
C LEU A 412 -1.72 5.12 34.08
N SER A 413 -0.66 5.77 34.57
CA SER A 413 -0.05 5.49 35.88
C SER A 413 -0.63 6.37 37.01
N LEU A 414 -1.41 7.39 36.65
CA LEU A 414 -2.19 8.25 37.54
C LEU A 414 -3.62 7.69 37.65
#